data_AF-A0A1I5W0V6-F1
#
_entry.id   AF-A0A1I5W0V6-F1
#
_cell.length_a   1.000
_cell.length_b   1.000
_cell.length_c   1.000
_cell.angle_alpha   90.00
_cell.angle_beta   90.00
_cell.angle_gamma   90.00
#
_symmetry.space_group_name_H-M   'P 1'
#
loop_
_entity.id
_entity.type
_entity.pdbx_description
1 polymer ?
#
loop_
_entity_poly.entity_id
_entity_poly.type
_entity_poly.pdbx_seq_one_letter_code
_entity_poly.pdbx_strand_id
1 'polypeptide(L)'
;MSTAEKTPATIEGTALPTFDPSKAAAEFRSAAEKGVEQSKEVFAKFKAGSDDAQKALEASFETARAVGSDVSLKTIAVLRANTEAALSHFEALVAVKSPSEFVELQTAFVRRQVETAAEQAKEFQAVTTKAVEDVSKPIKSAFEKALKELKAA
;
A
#
# COMPACT_ATOMS: atom_id res chain seq x y z
N MET A 1 -33.16 -62.86 -70.83
CA MET A 1 -31.70 -63.06 -70.76
C MET A 1 -31.05 -61.69 -70.64
N SER A 2 -30.12 -61.34 -69.76
CA SER A 2 -29.60 -61.93 -68.53
C SER A 2 -28.70 -60.84 -67.91
N THR A 3 -28.89 -60.56 -66.62
CA THR A 3 -27.90 -60.21 -65.57
C THR A 3 -26.48 -59.72 -65.89
N ALA A 4 -26.04 -58.73 -65.10
CA ALA A 4 -24.76 -58.60 -64.35
C ALA A 4 -24.15 -57.19 -64.52
N GLU A 5 -24.35 -56.26 -63.58
CA GLU A 5 -23.62 -56.11 -62.30
C GLU A 5 -22.20 -55.56 -62.48
N LYS A 6 -22.00 -54.29 -62.09
CA LYS A 6 -20.71 -53.76 -61.67
C LYS A 6 -20.92 -52.54 -60.77
N THR A 7 -20.90 -52.79 -59.46
CA THR A 7 -20.45 -51.84 -58.42
C THR A 7 -18.98 -52.22 -58.15
N PRO A 8 -18.01 -51.29 -58.07
CA PRO A 8 -17.79 -50.40 -56.90
C PRO A 8 -17.38 -48.97 -57.34
N ALA A 9 -17.40 -47.92 -56.53
CA ALA A 9 -16.79 -47.83 -55.22
C ALA A 9 -17.45 -46.74 -54.37
N THR A 10 -17.70 -47.12 -53.13
CA THR A 10 -17.66 -46.27 -51.95
C THR A 10 -16.51 -45.26 -52.08
N ILE A 11 -16.82 -43.97 -52.20
CA ILE A 11 -15.89 -42.93 -51.76
C ILE A 11 -16.18 -42.74 -50.28
N GLU A 12 -15.44 -43.49 -49.47
CA GLU A 12 -15.16 -43.11 -48.10
C GLU A 12 -14.54 -41.71 -48.12
N GLY A 13 -15.10 -40.78 -47.36
CA GLY A 13 -14.45 -39.50 -47.15
C GLY A 13 -15.42 -38.35 -47.03
N THR A 14 -16.04 -38.27 -45.85
CA THR A 14 -16.49 -37.09 -45.09
C THR A 14 -17.86 -37.34 -44.45
N ALA A 15 -17.88 -38.21 -43.45
CA ALA A 15 -18.89 -38.09 -42.41
C ALA A 15 -18.64 -36.72 -41.73
N LEU A 16 -19.38 -35.70 -42.16
CA LEU A 16 -19.54 -34.49 -41.35
C LEU A 16 -20.03 -34.98 -39.98
N PRO A 17 -19.37 -34.61 -38.86
CA PRO A 17 -19.80 -35.05 -37.55
C PRO A 17 -21.28 -34.73 -37.40
N THR A 18 -22.10 -35.75 -37.13
CA THR A 18 -23.55 -35.59 -36.98
C THR A 18 -23.77 -34.60 -35.86
N PHE A 19 -24.19 -33.38 -36.21
CA PHE A 19 -24.53 -32.35 -35.25
C PHE A 19 -25.74 -32.84 -34.45
N ASP A 20 -25.52 -33.20 -33.19
CA ASP A 20 -26.58 -33.55 -32.25
C ASP A 20 -27.02 -32.27 -31.52
N PRO A 21 -28.13 -31.64 -31.94
CA PRO A 21 -28.58 -30.38 -31.36
C PRO A 21 -28.92 -30.52 -29.87
N SER A 22 -29.27 -31.72 -29.39
CA SER A 22 -29.60 -31.95 -27.99
C SER A 22 -28.34 -31.96 -27.12
N LYS A 23 -27.26 -32.59 -27.60
CA LYS A 23 -25.95 -32.54 -26.95
C LYS A 23 -25.35 -31.14 -27.00
N ALA A 24 -25.45 -30.46 -28.14
CA ALA A 24 -25.00 -29.07 -28.28
C ALA A 24 -25.76 -28.14 -27.31
N ALA A 25 -27.07 -28.32 -27.15
CA ALA A 25 -27.86 -27.55 -26.19
C ALA A 25 -27.53 -27.87 -24.72
N ALA A 26 -27.19 -29.12 -24.40
CA ALA A 26 -26.76 -29.53 -23.06
C ALA A 26 -25.39 -28.96 -22.70
N GLU A 27 -24.42 -29.01 -23.62
CA GLU A 27 -23.10 -28.40 -23.45
C GLU A 27 -23.20 -26.87 -23.31
N PHE A 28 -24.05 -26.22 -24.12
CA PHE A 28 -24.29 -24.79 -24.01
C PHE A 28 -24.92 -24.41 -22.66
N ARG A 29 -25.87 -25.21 -22.17
CA ARG A 29 -26.49 -25.01 -20.85
C ARG A 29 -25.48 -25.19 -19.71
N SER A 30 -24.66 -26.25 -19.77
CA SER A 30 -23.58 -26.51 -18.80
C SER A 30 -22.53 -25.39 -18.80
N ALA A 31 -22.13 -24.90 -19.99
CA ALA A 31 -21.22 -23.77 -20.13
C ALA A 31 -21.83 -22.47 -19.59
N ALA A 32 -23.12 -22.23 -19.82
CA ALA A 32 -23.83 -21.07 -19.28
C ALA A 32 -23.95 -21.13 -17.75
N GLU A 33 -24.28 -22.29 -17.17
CA GLU A 33 -24.35 -22.50 -15.72
C GLU A 33 -22.99 -22.27 -15.06
N LYS A 34 -21.91 -22.82 -15.63
CA LYS A 34 -20.53 -22.56 -15.16
C LYS A 34 -20.13 -21.10 -15.31
N GLY A 35 -20.45 -20.46 -16.44
CA GLY A 35 -20.13 -19.06 -16.68
C GLY A 35 -20.82 -18.12 -15.69
N VAL A 36 -22.07 -18.41 -15.34
CA VAL A 36 -22.82 -17.67 -14.30
C VAL A 36 -22.17 -17.84 -12.93
N GLU A 37 -21.79 -19.07 -12.57
CA GLU A 37 -21.19 -19.32 -11.26
C GLU A 37 -19.80 -18.69 -11.12
N GLN A 38 -18.96 -18.78 -12.16
CA GLN A 38 -17.68 -18.08 -12.23
C GLN A 38 -17.84 -16.56 -12.18
N SER A 39 -18.87 -16.01 -12.83
CA SER A 39 -19.15 -14.57 -12.80
C SER A 39 -19.55 -14.10 -11.39
N LYS A 40 -20.34 -14.89 -10.66
CA LYS A 40 -20.67 -14.60 -9.25
C LYS A 40 -19.44 -14.64 -8.36
N GLU A 41 -18.56 -15.62 -8.55
CA GLU A 41 -17.31 -15.76 -7.79
C GLU A 41 -16.38 -14.56 -8.04
N VAL A 42 -16.19 -14.17 -9.31
CA VAL A 42 -15.41 -12.99 -9.69
C VAL A 42 -16.03 -11.72 -9.14
N PHE A 43 -17.36 -11.57 -9.19
CA PHE A 43 -18.06 -10.42 -8.62
C PHE A 43 -17.93 -10.36 -7.09
N ALA A 44 -18.01 -11.51 -6.41
CA ALA A 44 -17.80 -11.59 -4.96
C ALA A 44 -16.36 -11.23 -4.57
N LYS A 45 -15.36 -11.73 -5.32
CA LYS A 45 -13.94 -11.36 -5.15
C LYS A 45 -13.69 -9.87 -5.44
N PHE A 46 -14.30 -9.32 -6.49
CA PHE A 46 -14.23 -7.90 -6.82
C PHE A 46 -14.83 -7.03 -5.71
N LYS A 47 -15.99 -7.43 -5.17
CA LYS A 47 -16.64 -6.73 -4.07
C LYS A 47 -15.83 -6.79 -2.78
N ALA A 48 -15.31 -7.97 -2.42
CA ALA A 48 -14.43 -8.13 -1.27
C ALA A 48 -13.13 -7.31 -1.39
N GLY A 49 -12.51 -7.31 -2.57
CA GLY A 49 -11.34 -6.48 -2.86
C GLY A 49 -11.64 -4.97 -2.81
N SER A 50 -12.85 -4.56 -3.18
CA SER A 50 -13.31 -3.17 -3.07
C SER A 50 -13.52 -2.76 -1.60
N ASP A 51 -14.15 -3.60 -0.79
CA ASP A 51 -14.35 -3.36 0.64
C ASP A 51 -13.00 -3.32 1.40
N ASP A 52 -12.06 -4.20 1.04
CA ASP A 52 -10.73 -4.23 1.63
C ASP A 52 -9.89 -3.00 1.22
N ALA A 53 -9.99 -2.56 -0.03
CA ALA A 53 -9.35 -1.33 -0.49
C ALA A 53 -9.92 -0.09 0.23
N GLN A 54 -11.24 -0.02 0.43
CA GLN A 54 -11.87 1.05 1.19
C GLN A 54 -11.38 1.09 2.64
N LYS A 55 -11.36 -0.07 3.32
CA LYS A 55 -10.84 -0.17 4.70
C LYS A 55 -9.37 0.22 4.80
N ALA A 56 -8.55 -0.17 3.83
CA ALA A 56 -7.15 0.22 3.78
C ALA A 56 -6.98 1.73 3.64
N LEU A 57 -7.83 2.38 2.82
CA LEU A 57 -7.83 3.83 2.67
C LEU A 57 -8.26 4.55 3.96
N GLU A 58 -9.32 4.09 4.61
CA GLU A 58 -9.78 4.62 5.91
C GLU A 58 -8.68 4.47 6.97
N ALA A 59 -8.03 3.30 7.06
CA ALA A 59 -6.92 3.07 7.98
C ALA A 59 -5.69 3.95 7.67
N SER A 60 -5.36 4.17 6.39
CA SER A 60 -4.30 5.11 5.99
C SER A 60 -4.62 6.55 6.39
N PHE A 61 -5.89 6.97 6.30
CA PHE A 61 -6.32 8.31 6.71
C PHE A 61 -6.20 8.52 8.24
N GLU A 62 -6.69 7.57 9.04
CA GLU A 62 -6.53 7.62 10.50
C GLU A 62 -5.04 7.61 10.91
N THR A 63 -4.23 6.82 10.20
CA THR A 63 -2.77 6.79 10.42
C THR A 63 -2.13 8.14 10.07
N ALA A 64 -2.50 8.75 8.95
CA ALA A 64 -2.01 10.08 8.56
C ALA A 64 -2.38 11.14 9.60
N ARG A 65 -3.58 11.07 10.19
CA ARG A 65 -4.00 11.95 11.28
C ARG A 65 -3.13 11.78 12.54
N ALA A 66 -2.90 10.54 12.97
CA ALA A 66 -2.06 10.26 14.14
C ALA A 66 -0.62 10.76 13.93
N VAL A 67 -0.04 10.46 12.78
CA VAL A 67 1.29 10.93 12.37
C VAL A 67 1.38 12.46 12.34
N GLY A 68 0.35 13.14 11.82
CA GLY A 68 0.29 14.60 11.81
C GLY A 68 0.31 15.19 13.23
N SER A 69 -0.37 14.54 14.18
CA SER A 69 -0.32 14.93 15.59
C SER A 69 1.07 14.77 16.19
N ASP A 70 1.75 13.65 15.91
CA ASP A 70 3.11 13.38 16.41
C ASP A 70 4.12 14.42 15.87
N VAL A 71 4.05 14.78 14.59
CA VAL A 71 4.89 15.83 13.98
C VAL A 71 4.63 17.20 14.62
N SER A 72 3.36 17.53 14.90
CA SER A 72 2.98 18.78 15.55
C SER A 72 3.54 18.86 16.97
N LEU A 73 3.35 17.81 17.77
CA LEU A 73 3.89 17.73 19.13
C LEU A 73 5.42 17.83 19.15
N LYS A 74 6.10 17.18 18.19
CA LYS A 74 7.57 17.28 18.06
C LYS A 74 8.02 18.70 17.76
N THR A 75 7.34 19.38 16.84
CA THR A 75 7.62 20.78 16.52
C THR A 75 7.46 21.68 17.74
N ILE A 76 6.38 21.50 18.52
CA ILE A 76 6.16 22.25 19.76
C ILE A 76 7.28 21.99 20.78
N ALA A 77 7.73 20.74 20.93
CA ALA A 77 8.83 20.40 21.83
C ALA A 77 10.15 21.07 21.42
N VAL A 78 10.46 21.11 20.13
CA VAL A 78 11.64 21.81 19.59
C VAL A 78 11.57 23.31 19.85
N LEU A 79 10.42 23.94 19.60
CA LEU A 79 10.22 25.37 19.90
C LEU A 79 10.44 25.65 21.39
N ARG A 80 9.87 24.83 22.28
CA ARG A 80 10.06 24.96 23.73
C ARG A 80 11.53 24.87 24.12
N ALA A 81 12.24 23.85 23.63
CA ALA A 81 13.66 23.65 23.91
C ALA A 81 14.51 24.84 23.44
N ASN A 82 14.21 25.40 22.27
CA ASN A 82 14.93 26.56 21.73
C ASN A 82 14.66 27.82 22.55
N THR A 83 13.43 28.05 22.99
CA THR A 83 13.09 29.18 23.89
C THR A 83 13.80 29.05 25.23
N GLU A 84 13.80 27.85 25.83
CA GLU A 84 14.48 27.60 27.10
C GLU A 84 16.00 27.82 26.99
N ALA A 85 16.61 27.34 25.90
CA ALA A 85 18.02 27.57 25.62
C ALA A 85 18.35 29.06 25.45
N ALA A 86 17.49 29.81 24.74
CA ALA A 86 17.67 31.25 24.54
C ALA A 86 17.55 32.04 25.86
N LEU A 87 16.56 31.72 26.69
CA LEU A 87 16.38 32.36 28.01
C LEU A 87 17.55 32.05 28.95
N SER A 88 17.94 30.78 29.03
CA SER A 88 19.08 30.37 29.86
C SER A 88 20.38 31.04 29.42
N HIS A 89 20.58 31.20 28.12
CA HIS A 89 21.73 31.90 27.57
C HIS A 89 21.70 33.40 27.86
N PHE A 90 20.52 34.03 27.77
CA PHE A 90 20.35 35.43 28.15
C PHE A 90 20.63 35.66 29.64
N GLU A 91 20.11 34.80 30.52
CA GLU A 91 20.42 34.86 31.96
C GLU A 91 21.93 34.75 32.22
N ALA A 92 22.59 33.82 31.53
CA ALA A 92 24.04 33.66 31.64
C ALA A 92 24.81 34.88 31.09
N LEU A 93 24.35 35.48 29.99
CA LEU A 93 24.97 36.67 29.39
C LEU A 93 24.95 37.87 30.34
N VAL A 94 23.85 38.08 31.06
CA VAL A 94 23.72 39.16 32.04
C VAL A 94 24.66 38.97 33.24
N ALA A 95 25.02 37.72 33.55
CA ALA A 95 25.89 37.39 34.68
C ALA A 95 27.40 37.49 34.37
N VAL A 96 27.79 37.65 33.10
CA VAL A 96 29.19 37.71 32.66
C VAL A 96 29.91 38.95 33.21
N LYS A 97 31.14 38.77 33.71
CA LYS A 97 31.94 39.85 34.32
C LYS A 97 33.20 40.20 33.52
N SER A 98 33.55 39.42 32.51
CA SER A 98 34.77 39.60 31.73
C SER A 98 34.62 39.21 30.25
N PRO A 99 35.45 39.76 29.34
CA PRO A 99 35.45 39.34 27.93
C PRO A 99 35.80 37.85 27.73
N SER A 100 36.64 37.26 28.59
CA SER A 100 36.96 35.83 28.55
C SER A 100 35.75 34.96 28.88
N GLU A 101 35.00 35.31 29.94
CA GLU A 101 33.74 34.62 30.29
C GLU A 101 32.69 34.75 29.18
N PHE A 102 32.61 35.90 28.51
CA PHE A 102 31.74 36.08 27.35
C PHE A 102 32.09 35.12 26.21
N VAL A 103 33.36 35.04 25.82
CA VAL A 103 33.83 34.16 24.74
C VAL A 103 33.59 32.70 25.07
N GLU A 104 33.85 32.29 26.32
CA GLU A 104 33.58 30.94 26.80
C GLU A 104 32.09 30.61 26.72
N LEU A 105 31.23 31.49 27.25
CA LEU A 105 29.78 31.33 27.22
C LEU A 105 29.25 31.22 25.78
N GLN A 106 29.72 32.07 24.87
CA GLN A 106 29.25 32.07 23.49
C GLN A 106 29.70 30.83 22.72
N THR A 107 30.93 30.39 22.95
CA THR A 107 31.46 29.16 22.36
C THR A 107 30.70 27.94 22.85
N ALA A 108 30.43 27.88 24.16
CA ALA A 108 29.64 26.80 24.76
C ALA A 108 28.20 26.76 24.22
N PHE A 109 27.56 27.92 24.09
CA PHE A 109 26.21 28.02 23.53
C PHE A 109 26.17 27.54 22.08
N VAL A 110 27.08 28.02 21.22
CA VAL A 110 27.13 27.60 19.81
C VAL A 110 27.37 26.10 19.68
N ARG A 111 28.33 25.54 20.44
CA ARG A 111 28.59 24.09 20.44
C ARG A 111 27.32 23.31 20.80
N ARG A 112 26.65 23.69 21.89
CA ARG A 112 25.44 23.01 22.35
C ARG A 112 24.29 23.14 21.36
N GLN A 113 24.16 24.28 20.68
CA GLN A 113 23.15 24.46 19.64
C GLN A 113 23.41 23.59 18.40
N VAL A 114 24.68 23.40 18.02
CA VAL A 114 25.03 22.46 16.94
C VAL A 114 24.70 21.02 17.32
N GLU A 115 25.05 20.60 18.53
CA GLU A 115 24.72 19.26 19.05
C GLU A 115 23.20 19.03 19.08
N THR A 116 22.46 20.00 19.63
CA THR A 116 20.99 19.95 19.71
C THR A 116 20.35 19.91 18.33
N ALA A 117 20.80 20.75 17.39
CA ALA A 117 20.29 20.76 16.02
C ALA A 117 20.54 19.42 15.31
N ALA A 118 21.71 18.81 15.51
CA ALA A 118 22.03 17.51 14.93
C ALA A 118 21.14 16.39 15.51
N GLU A 119 20.84 16.42 16.81
CA GLU A 119 19.89 15.49 17.43
C GLU A 119 18.47 15.70 16.90
N GLN A 120 17.95 16.93 16.94
CA GLN A 120 16.61 17.26 16.46
C GLN A 120 16.43 16.86 14.98
N ALA A 121 17.45 17.05 14.13
CA ALA A 121 17.42 16.63 12.74
C ALA A 121 17.27 15.09 12.59
N LYS A 122 18.00 14.30 13.40
CA LYS A 122 17.86 12.84 13.41
C LYS A 122 16.47 12.40 13.87
N GLU A 123 15.92 13.08 14.86
CA GLU A 123 14.57 12.78 15.35
C GLU A 123 13.50 13.13 14.31
N PHE A 124 13.62 14.26 13.61
CA PHE A 124 12.74 14.61 12.50
C PHE A 124 12.83 13.61 11.36
N GLN A 125 14.05 13.16 11.01
CA GLN A 125 14.25 12.09 10.05
C GLN A 125 13.49 10.82 10.49
N ALA A 126 13.66 10.39 11.74
CA ALA A 126 13.00 9.20 12.27
C ALA A 126 11.47 9.30 12.22
N VAL A 127 10.89 10.43 12.66
CA VAL A 127 9.44 10.66 12.62
C VAL A 127 8.92 10.67 11.17
N THR A 128 9.66 11.28 10.24
CA THR A 128 9.28 11.34 8.83
C THR A 128 9.37 9.96 8.15
N THR A 129 10.41 9.19 8.42
CA THR A 129 10.53 7.81 7.91
C THR A 129 9.39 6.94 8.42
N LYS A 130 9.13 7.00 9.74
CA LYS A 130 8.03 6.27 10.37
C LYS A 130 6.67 6.70 9.80
N ALA A 131 6.45 7.99 9.59
CA ALA A 131 5.25 8.53 8.96
C ALA A 131 4.96 7.88 7.59
N VAL A 132 5.97 7.79 6.73
CA VAL A 132 5.85 7.18 5.40
C VAL A 132 5.56 5.67 5.50
N GLU A 133 6.25 4.98 6.41
CA GLU A 133 6.02 3.56 6.65
C GLU A 133 4.58 3.30 7.13
N ASP A 134 4.16 4.00 8.18
CA ASP A 134 2.86 3.82 8.82
C ASP A 134 1.72 4.14 7.84
N VAL A 135 1.78 5.25 7.09
CA VAL A 135 0.74 5.62 6.12
C VAL A 135 0.64 4.62 4.96
N SER A 136 1.78 4.06 4.51
CA SER A 136 1.80 3.12 3.39
C SER A 136 1.45 1.67 3.77
N LYS A 137 1.55 1.32 5.06
CA LYS A 137 1.37 -0.04 5.56
C LYS A 137 -0.01 -0.64 5.28
N PRO A 138 -1.16 0.05 5.50
CA PRO A 138 -2.48 -0.52 5.23
C PRO A 138 -2.68 -0.90 3.77
N ILE A 139 -2.21 -0.04 2.85
CA ILE A 139 -2.29 -0.27 1.40
C ILE A 139 -1.41 -1.45 0.98
N LYS A 140 -0.16 -1.52 1.48
CA LYS A 140 0.74 -2.65 1.23
C LYS A 140 0.13 -3.97 1.71
N SER A 141 -0.45 -3.98 2.91
CA SER A 141 -1.10 -5.17 3.46
C SER A 141 -2.33 -5.61 2.65
N ALA A 142 -3.16 -4.67 2.18
CA ALA A 142 -4.29 -4.99 1.31
C ALA A 142 -3.83 -5.59 -0.04
N PHE A 143 -2.76 -5.03 -0.63
CA PHE A 143 -2.16 -5.56 -1.86
C PHE A 143 -1.58 -6.98 -1.68
N GLU A 144 -0.83 -7.20 -0.60
CA GLU A 144 -0.28 -8.53 -0.28
C GLU A 144 -1.40 -9.58 -0.07
N LYS A 145 -2.51 -9.18 0.56
CA LYS A 145 -3.68 -10.04 0.75
C LYS A 145 -4.31 -10.40 -0.60
N ALA A 146 -4.55 -9.41 -1.46
CA ALA A 146 -5.11 -9.64 -2.80
C ALA A 146 -4.23 -10.57 -3.67
N LEU A 147 -2.90 -10.41 -3.61
CA LEU A 147 -1.97 -11.31 -4.31
C LEU A 147 -2.01 -12.75 -3.79
N LYS A 148 -2.18 -12.94 -2.48
CA LYS A 148 -2.29 -14.28 -1.88
C LYS A 148 -3.60 -14.95 -2.28
N GLU A 149 -4.71 -14.21 -2.28
CA GLU A 149 -6.02 -14.72 -2.70
C GLU A 149 -6.05 -15.08 -4.19
N LEU A 150 -5.36 -14.30 -5.04
CA LEU A 150 -5.23 -14.61 -6.46
C LEU A 150 -4.37 -15.85 -6.75
N LYS A 151 -3.34 -16.11 -5.94
CA LYS A 151 -2.50 -17.31 -6.06
C LYS A 151 -3.14 -18.58 -5.49
N ALA A 152 -4.15 -18.43 -4.62
CA ALA A 152 -4.88 -19.53 -4.01
C ALA A 152 -6.12 -19.97 -4.82
N ALA A 153 -6.50 -19.18 -5.83
CA ALA A 153 -7.55 -19.47 -6.80
C ALA A 153 -6.96 -20.10 -8.07
#